data_AF-F0X4E1-F1
#
_entry.id   AF-F0X4E1-F1
#
_cell.length_a   1.000
_cell.length_b   1.000
_cell.length_c   1.000
_cell.angle_alpha   90.00
_cell.angle_beta   90.00
_cell.angle_gamma   90.00
#
_symmetry.space_group_name_H-M   'P 1'
#
loop_
_entity.id
_entity.type
_entity.pdbx_description
1 polymer ?
#
loop_
_entity_poly.entity_id
_entity_poly.type
_entity_poly.pdbx_seq_one_letter_code
_entity_poly.pdbx_strand_id
1 'polypeptide(L)'
;MAVELLERLGMTVLMVGDGPNDIIALQKANSGLLITETIKCNGLVAPFISEIFPYGLHSVCRLVIESRGVVFAFVSMYQHIVLLGIFFVTCKTFLLWQSQAMIPAMAWLFIDIFCTLLPLLLFSFSRPKEYKIKNVNTTINHPSHDITSSHYPETCNSDCVNTRIKNLNTYAIDVNSDKYMLLVDNESPSALINKQIYNIKSHVGFHTFYTASFLSLLISLLGFFVISNRLVHFVLPKHGIERCFRYNLTIPVYLWHIRQDNIEAASSWCYISFQLVNQVWPIWLRSSSLIPMKTNILLIIWNITMNFFILFCIWMEPSRLGCILRINCDDQTSRSLPDNWIKLSSPFYGQYNNNIFPKFWKIELTFWCVFFLMLNVIISIALRTVIFKFRDFEQIKAPNPSKTTSNRTESSLNENVGT
;
A
#
# COMPACT_ATOMS: atom_id res chain seq x y z
N MET A 1 24.87 -9.36 25.33
CA MET A 1 25.68 -10.18 24.41
C MET A 1 24.85 -10.77 23.28
N ALA A 2 23.69 -11.40 23.54
CA ALA A 2 22.85 -11.99 22.50
C ALA A 2 22.26 -10.97 21.50
N VAL A 3 21.60 -9.91 21.98
CA VAL A 3 21.02 -8.84 21.13
C VAL A 3 22.07 -8.26 20.15
N GLU A 4 23.23 -7.97 20.70
CA GLU A 4 24.36 -7.35 20.00
C GLU A 4 24.97 -8.26 18.91
N LEU A 5 24.93 -9.57 19.14
CA LEU A 5 25.34 -10.57 18.14
C LEU A 5 24.30 -10.68 17.02
N LEU A 6 23.01 -10.64 17.35
CA LEU A 6 21.93 -10.65 16.36
C LEU A 6 21.91 -9.38 15.50
N GLU A 7 22.19 -8.21 16.09
CA GLU A 7 22.32 -6.94 15.37
C GLU A 7 23.52 -6.92 14.42
N ARG A 8 24.67 -7.47 14.84
CA ARG A 8 25.85 -7.63 13.95
C ARG A 8 25.58 -8.55 12.76
N LEU A 9 24.62 -9.46 12.88
CA LEU A 9 24.14 -10.29 11.78
C LEU A 9 23.11 -9.58 10.88
N GLY A 10 22.82 -8.29 11.12
CA GLY A 10 21.88 -7.48 10.34
C GLY A 10 20.41 -7.78 10.63
N MET A 11 20.10 -8.44 11.75
CA MET A 11 18.72 -8.73 12.13
C MET A 11 18.14 -7.59 12.97
N THR A 12 16.88 -7.25 12.74
CA THR A 12 16.12 -6.34 13.61
C THR A 12 15.61 -7.12 14.82
N VAL A 13 16.00 -6.69 16.03
CA VAL A 13 15.73 -7.42 17.28
C VAL A 13 14.68 -6.69 18.11
N LEU A 14 13.66 -7.44 18.54
CA LEU A 14 12.70 -7.03 19.56
C LEU A 14 13.02 -7.79 20.85
N MET A 15 13.32 -7.07 21.94
CA MET A 15 13.50 -7.65 23.27
C MET A 15 12.23 -7.46 24.10
N VAL A 16 11.83 -8.50 24.82
CA VAL A 16 10.70 -8.47 25.76
C VAL A 16 11.24 -8.81 27.14
N GLY A 17 10.88 -8.03 28.14
CA GLY A 17 11.31 -8.24 29.52
C GLY A 17 10.22 -7.82 30.50
N ASP A 18 10.31 -8.33 31.72
CA ASP A 18 9.35 -8.07 32.80
C ASP A 18 9.99 -7.37 34.01
N GLY A 19 11.33 -7.39 34.09
CA GLY A 19 12.06 -6.98 35.28
C GLY A 19 13.31 -6.13 35.02
N PRO A 20 13.96 -5.67 36.11
CA PRO A 20 15.13 -4.81 36.04
C PRO A 20 16.36 -5.49 35.44
N ASN A 21 16.43 -6.83 35.49
CA ASN A 21 17.54 -7.59 34.92
C ASN A 21 17.59 -7.50 33.38
N ASP A 22 16.46 -7.19 32.74
CA ASP A 22 16.35 -7.11 31.28
C ASP A 22 16.55 -5.69 30.73
N ILE A 23 16.72 -4.67 31.60
CA ILE A 23 16.77 -3.25 31.20
C ILE A 23 17.87 -3.00 30.17
N ILE A 24 19.06 -3.55 30.39
CA ILE A 24 20.20 -3.34 29.48
C ILE A 24 19.91 -3.97 28.12
N ALA A 25 19.23 -5.11 28.08
CA ALA A 25 18.84 -5.76 26.83
C ALA A 25 17.69 -5.02 26.12
N LEU A 26 16.72 -4.49 26.88
CA LEU A 26 15.59 -3.70 26.39
C LEU A 26 16.03 -2.38 25.74
N GLN A 27 17.02 -1.69 26.33
CA GLN A 27 17.60 -0.47 25.78
C GLN A 27 18.48 -0.73 24.56
N LYS A 28 19.12 -1.90 24.53
CA LYS A 28 20.08 -2.25 23.47
C LYS A 28 19.42 -2.79 22.21
N ALA A 29 18.24 -3.40 22.33
CA ALA A 29 17.50 -3.89 21.18
C ALA A 29 16.95 -2.74 20.33
N ASN A 30 16.76 -2.97 19.03
CA ASN A 30 16.11 -2.01 18.14
C ASN A 30 14.70 -1.61 18.61
N SER A 31 14.03 -2.50 19.34
CA SER A 31 12.80 -2.21 20.06
C SER A 31 12.75 -3.02 21.36
N GLY A 32 12.36 -2.37 22.46
CA GLY A 32 12.15 -3.01 23.76
C GLY A 32 10.69 -2.93 24.19
N LEU A 33 10.11 -4.04 24.64
CA LEU A 33 8.78 -4.10 25.24
C LEU A 33 8.89 -4.54 26.70
N LEU A 34 8.43 -3.68 27.61
CA LEU A 34 8.30 -4.00 29.03
C LEU A 34 6.89 -4.51 29.33
N ILE A 35 6.78 -5.67 29.98
CA ILE A 35 5.52 -6.22 30.49
C ILE A 35 5.52 -6.02 32.01
N THR A 36 4.57 -5.26 32.55
CA THR A 36 4.52 -5.02 34.00
C THR A 36 3.09 -5.07 34.54
N GLU A 37 2.93 -5.61 35.75
CA GLU A 37 1.66 -5.62 36.49
C GLU A 37 1.44 -4.34 37.32
N THR A 38 2.51 -3.57 37.59
CA THR A 38 2.43 -2.37 38.44
C THR A 38 3.13 -1.19 37.80
N ILE A 39 2.40 -0.09 37.56
CA ILE A 39 2.85 1.19 36.97
C ILE A 39 3.88 1.94 37.87
N LYS A 40 4.50 1.27 38.85
CA LYS A 40 5.58 1.83 39.68
C LYS A 40 6.95 1.49 39.10
N CYS A 41 7.20 1.91 37.86
CA CYS A 41 8.51 1.82 37.25
C CYS A 41 9.13 3.23 37.14
N ASN A 42 9.56 3.78 38.26
CA ASN A 42 10.37 4.99 38.28
C ASN A 42 11.73 4.67 37.63
N GLY A 43 11.96 5.09 36.39
CA GLY A 43 13.27 5.06 35.73
C GLY A 43 13.54 3.89 34.76
N LEU A 44 12.55 3.07 34.40
CA LEU A 44 12.73 2.10 33.30
C LEU A 44 12.51 2.76 31.94
N VAL A 45 13.51 2.63 31.06
CA VAL A 45 13.50 3.18 29.70
C VAL A 45 13.30 2.05 28.70
N ALA A 46 12.04 1.64 28.48
CA ALA A 46 11.65 0.81 27.34
C ALA A 46 10.70 1.63 26.46
N PRO A 47 10.85 1.59 25.11
CA PRO A 47 10.03 2.39 24.21
C PRO A 47 8.55 1.96 24.18
N PHE A 48 8.25 0.71 24.55
CA PHE A 48 6.87 0.22 24.66
C PHE A 48 6.62 -0.43 26.02
N ILE A 49 5.43 -0.19 26.57
CA ILE A 49 4.97 -0.73 27.86
C ILE A 49 3.61 -1.39 27.66
N SER A 50 3.43 -2.61 28.17
CA SER A 50 2.16 -3.36 28.15
C SER A 50 1.67 -3.64 29.56
N GLU A 51 0.48 -3.15 29.90
CA GLU A 51 -0.16 -3.28 31.22
C GLU A 51 -1.00 -4.58 31.39
N ILE A 52 -1.21 -5.34 30.31
CA ILE A 52 -2.22 -6.41 30.29
C ILE A 52 -1.57 -7.77 30.62
N PHE A 53 -1.54 -8.15 31.89
CA PHE A 53 -1.27 -9.52 32.33
C PHE A 53 -2.60 -10.26 32.60
N PRO A 54 -2.79 -11.55 32.21
CA PRO A 54 -1.82 -12.54 31.73
C PRO A 54 -1.70 -12.65 30.19
N TYR A 55 -2.29 -11.74 29.42
CA TYR A 55 -2.30 -11.78 27.95
C TYR A 55 -1.16 -10.96 27.28
N GLY A 56 -0.10 -10.61 28.03
CA GLY A 56 0.92 -9.63 27.62
C GLY A 56 1.72 -10.01 26.36
N LEU A 57 1.89 -11.31 26.09
CA LEU A 57 2.53 -11.80 24.86
C LEU A 57 1.71 -11.49 23.59
N HIS A 58 0.38 -11.38 23.70
CA HIS A 58 -0.45 -10.97 22.56
C HIS A 58 -0.15 -9.51 22.14
N SER A 59 0.30 -8.67 23.08
CA SER A 59 0.73 -7.29 22.78
C SER A 59 1.93 -7.26 21.84
N VAL A 60 2.82 -8.25 21.90
CA VAL A 60 3.95 -8.40 20.96
C VAL A 60 3.44 -8.61 19.53
N CYS A 61 2.54 -9.58 19.34
CA CYS A 61 1.95 -9.85 18.03
C CYS A 61 1.20 -8.63 17.49
N ARG A 62 0.42 -7.94 18.34
CA ARG A 62 -0.30 -6.73 17.96
C ARG A 62 0.65 -5.60 17.56
N LEU A 63 1.74 -5.41 18.31
CA LEU A 63 2.77 -4.41 18.01
C LEU A 63 3.45 -4.69 16.65
N VAL A 64 3.78 -5.95 16.36
CA VAL A 64 4.36 -6.34 15.07
C VAL A 64 3.38 -6.17 13.91
N ILE A 65 2.09 -6.50 14.10
CA ILE A 65 1.08 -6.30 13.07
C ILE A 65 0.88 -4.81 12.78
N GLU A 66 0.78 -4.00 13.83
CA GLU A 66 0.60 -2.56 13.71
C GLU A 66 1.82 -1.90 13.08
N SER A 67 3.04 -2.27 13.49
CA SER A 67 4.27 -1.70 12.92
C SER A 67 4.40 -2.00 11.43
N ARG A 68 4.07 -3.22 11.00
CA ARG A 68 4.04 -3.58 9.57
C ARG A 68 3.01 -2.74 8.81
N GLY A 69 1.83 -2.53 9.41
CA GLY A 69 0.79 -1.67 8.84
C GLY A 69 1.26 -0.22 8.64
N VAL A 70 1.89 0.35 9.66
CA VAL A 70 2.43 1.72 9.65
C VAL A 70 3.55 1.87 8.62
N VAL A 71 4.52 0.95 8.58
CA VAL A 71 5.62 0.98 7.59
C VAL A 71 5.07 0.88 6.17
N PHE A 72 4.11 -0.01 5.94
CA PHE A 72 3.46 -0.13 4.64
C PHE A 72 2.75 1.17 4.23
N ALA A 73 1.98 1.76 5.14
CA ALA A 73 1.27 3.01 4.88
C ALA A 73 2.27 4.12 4.54
N PHE A 74 3.35 4.25 5.33
CA PHE A 74 4.40 5.24 5.13
C PHE A 74 5.09 5.10 3.76
N VAL A 75 5.55 3.89 3.42
CA VAL A 75 6.18 3.61 2.11
C VAL A 75 5.22 3.88 0.95
N SER A 76 3.95 3.51 1.09
CA SER A 76 2.92 3.74 0.08
C SER A 76 2.66 5.23 -0.14
N MET A 77 2.56 6.00 0.95
CA MET A 77 2.37 7.46 0.90
C MET A 77 3.56 8.16 0.29
N TYR A 78 4.77 7.82 0.74
CA TYR A 78 6.01 8.36 0.19
C TYR A 78 6.12 8.12 -1.31
N GLN A 79 5.91 6.87 -1.74
CA GLN A 79 5.93 6.52 -3.15
C GLN A 79 4.85 7.26 -3.94
N HIS A 80 3.65 7.41 -3.38
CA HIS A 80 2.58 8.17 -4.02
C HIS A 80 2.98 9.63 -4.25
N ILE A 81 3.54 10.30 -3.24
CA ILE A 81 4.01 11.70 -3.34
C ILE A 81 5.10 11.84 -4.43
N VAL A 82 6.05 10.92 -4.49
CA VAL A 82 7.12 10.96 -5.50
C VAL A 82 6.55 10.81 -6.92
N LEU A 83 5.70 9.79 -7.15
CA LEU A 83 5.09 9.54 -8.46
C LEU A 83 4.18 10.68 -8.90
N LEU A 84 3.43 11.24 -7.94
CA LEU A 84 2.60 12.42 -8.12
C LEU A 84 3.43 13.62 -8.56
N GLY A 85 4.56 13.89 -7.90
CA GLY A 85 5.48 14.95 -8.28
C GLY A 85 6.00 14.81 -9.71
N ILE A 86 6.41 13.60 -10.10
CA ILE A 86 6.85 13.31 -11.48
C ILE A 86 5.70 13.56 -12.47
N PHE A 87 4.51 13.04 -12.19
CA PHE A 87 3.32 13.24 -13.03
C PHE A 87 3.05 14.72 -13.28
N PHE A 88 3.03 15.53 -12.22
CA PHE A 88 2.77 16.96 -12.33
C PHE A 88 3.80 17.71 -13.17
N VAL A 89 5.08 17.49 -12.88
CA VAL A 89 6.16 18.19 -13.57
C VAL A 89 6.12 17.86 -15.05
N THR A 90 5.91 16.59 -15.42
CA THR A 90 5.79 16.17 -16.81
C THR A 90 4.56 16.78 -17.49
N CYS A 91 3.38 16.70 -16.89
CA CYS A 91 2.16 17.26 -17.46
C CYS A 91 2.24 18.78 -17.64
N LYS A 92 2.77 19.50 -16.64
CA LYS A 92 2.96 20.96 -16.71
C LYS A 92 3.95 21.35 -17.79
N THR A 93 5.09 20.66 -17.86
CA THR A 93 6.13 20.93 -18.86
C THR A 93 5.61 20.67 -20.27
N PHE A 94 4.85 19.59 -20.46
CA PHE A 94 4.23 19.29 -21.74
C PHE A 94 3.17 20.32 -22.14
N LEU A 95 2.34 20.77 -21.21
CA LEU A 95 1.34 21.82 -21.47
C LEU A 95 2.00 23.14 -21.90
N LEU A 96 3.09 23.52 -21.22
CA LEU A 96 3.90 24.68 -21.58
C LEU A 96 4.53 24.51 -22.97
N TRP A 97 5.08 23.33 -23.26
CA TRP A 97 5.69 23.04 -24.55
C TRP A 97 4.68 23.12 -25.71
N GLN A 98 3.51 22.47 -25.55
CA GLN A 98 2.52 22.37 -26.63
C GLN A 98 1.71 23.66 -26.83
N SER A 99 1.34 24.34 -25.74
CA SER A 99 0.33 25.40 -25.77
C SER A 99 0.79 26.72 -25.14
N GLN A 100 1.98 26.75 -24.52
CA GLN A 100 2.46 27.90 -23.71
C GLN A 100 1.45 28.31 -22.62
N ALA A 101 0.59 27.37 -22.21
CA ALA A 101 -0.50 27.59 -21.27
C ALA A 101 -0.10 27.17 -19.86
N MET A 102 -0.78 27.74 -18.86
CA MET A 102 -0.56 27.41 -17.44
C MET A 102 -1.85 26.94 -16.79
N ILE A 103 -1.76 26.00 -15.86
CA ILE A 103 -2.93 25.60 -15.08
C ILE A 103 -3.36 26.77 -14.17
N PRO A 104 -4.66 27.07 -14.04
CA PRO A 104 -5.13 28.19 -13.25
C PRO A 104 -4.74 28.08 -11.77
N ALA A 105 -4.50 29.22 -11.12
CA ALA A 105 -3.99 29.22 -9.74
C ALA A 105 -4.98 28.64 -8.71
N MET A 106 -6.28 28.88 -8.85
CA MET A 106 -7.29 28.20 -8.00
C MET A 106 -7.36 26.70 -8.28
N ALA A 107 -7.10 26.30 -9.52
CA ALA A 107 -7.00 24.91 -9.91
C ALA A 107 -5.78 24.22 -9.26
N TRP A 108 -4.66 24.92 -9.11
CA TRP A 108 -3.50 24.45 -8.32
C TRP A 108 -3.86 24.25 -6.85
N LEU A 109 -4.50 25.24 -6.23
CA LEU A 109 -4.93 25.15 -4.83
C LEU A 109 -5.90 23.98 -4.63
N PHE A 110 -6.82 23.76 -5.58
CA PHE A 110 -7.71 22.60 -5.55
C PHE A 110 -6.92 21.28 -5.57
N ILE A 111 -5.95 21.17 -6.48
CA ILE A 111 -5.11 20.00 -6.60
C ILE A 111 -4.36 19.73 -5.29
N ASP A 112 -3.70 20.75 -4.72
CA ASP A 112 -2.87 20.58 -3.52
C ASP A 112 -3.69 20.18 -2.28
N ILE A 113 -4.86 20.79 -2.10
CA ILE A 113 -5.69 20.49 -0.93
C ILE A 113 -6.47 19.19 -1.14
N PHE A 114 -7.23 19.12 -2.22
CA PHE A 114 -8.20 18.05 -2.41
C PHE A 114 -7.58 16.83 -3.06
N CYS A 115 -6.73 16.98 -4.09
CA CYS A 115 -6.19 15.82 -4.81
C CYS A 115 -4.93 15.21 -4.17
N THR A 116 -4.22 15.92 -3.29
CA THR A 116 -2.96 15.43 -2.70
C THR A 116 -3.03 15.34 -1.17
N LEU A 117 -3.28 16.44 -0.45
CA LEU A 117 -3.26 16.46 1.02
C LEU A 117 -4.36 15.59 1.63
N LEU A 118 -5.61 15.80 1.22
CA LEU A 118 -6.76 15.11 1.80
C LEU A 118 -6.73 13.57 1.60
N PRO A 119 -6.44 13.00 0.42
CA PRO A 119 -6.33 11.55 0.27
C PRO A 119 -5.19 10.96 1.07
N LEU A 120 -4.06 11.66 1.20
CA LEU A 120 -2.97 11.22 2.07
C LEU A 120 -3.44 11.19 3.53
N LEU A 121 -4.06 12.25 4.03
CA LEU A 121 -4.61 12.27 5.39
C LEU A 121 -5.58 11.11 5.61
N LEU A 122 -6.53 10.92 4.70
CA LEU A 122 -7.51 9.82 4.80
C LEU A 122 -6.84 8.45 4.72
N PHE A 123 -5.83 8.28 3.87
CA PHE A 123 -5.09 7.03 3.77
C PHE A 123 -4.32 6.70 5.05
N SER A 124 -3.83 7.70 5.81
CA SER A 124 -3.16 7.51 7.11
C SER A 124 -4.05 6.84 8.16
N PHE A 125 -5.38 6.96 8.02
CA PHE A 125 -6.34 6.29 8.91
C PHE A 125 -6.63 4.84 8.52
N SER A 126 -5.98 4.31 7.48
CA SER A 126 -6.14 2.92 7.07
C SER A 126 -5.46 1.99 8.07
N ARG A 127 -6.18 0.95 8.49
CA ARG A 127 -5.67 -0.04 9.47
C ARG A 127 -5.45 -1.41 8.82
N PRO A 128 -4.48 -2.20 9.28
CA PRO A 128 -4.35 -3.59 8.85
C PRO A 128 -5.58 -4.40 9.26
N LYS A 129 -5.93 -5.42 8.47
CA LYS A 129 -6.93 -6.42 8.87
C LYS A 129 -6.32 -7.27 9.99
N GLU A 130 -7.08 -7.46 11.06
CA GLU A 130 -6.69 -8.35 12.15
C GLU A 130 -6.65 -9.79 11.65
N TYR A 131 -5.56 -10.48 11.97
CA TYR A 131 -5.43 -11.91 11.70
C TYR A 131 -6.34 -12.65 12.69
N LYS A 132 -7.42 -13.26 12.20
CA LYS A 132 -8.17 -14.23 13.00
C LYS A 132 -7.33 -15.49 13.09
N ILE A 133 -6.82 -15.80 14.28
CA ILE A 133 -6.26 -17.11 14.59
C ILE A 133 -7.40 -18.11 14.41
N LYS A 134 -7.28 -19.01 13.42
CA LYS A 134 -8.18 -20.15 13.32
C LYS A 134 -7.77 -21.13 14.42
N ASN A 135 -8.69 -21.45 15.33
CA ASN A 135 -8.48 -22.55 16.25
C ASN A 135 -8.34 -23.84 15.42
N VAL A 136 -7.15 -24.42 15.41
CA VAL A 136 -7.01 -25.80 14.96
C VAL A 136 -7.37 -26.68 16.13
N ASN A 137 -8.51 -27.36 15.98
CA ASN A 137 -8.86 -28.50 16.79
C ASN A 137 -7.88 -29.62 16.45
N THR A 138 -6.72 -29.65 17.10
CA THR A 138 -5.88 -30.84 17.15
C THR A 138 -6.56 -31.86 18.07
N THR A 139 -7.50 -32.64 17.53
CA THR A 139 -7.80 -33.96 18.08
C THR A 139 -6.59 -34.85 17.85
N ILE A 140 -5.62 -34.79 18.77
CA ILE A 140 -4.57 -35.79 18.86
C ILE A 140 -5.26 -37.07 19.37
N ASN A 141 -5.68 -37.92 18.44
CA ASN A 141 -5.97 -39.31 18.74
C ASN A 141 -4.66 -39.98 19.13
N HIS A 142 -4.38 -40.10 20.43
CA HIS A 142 -3.42 -41.08 20.90
C HIS A 142 -4.01 -42.48 20.64
N PRO A 143 -3.31 -43.37 19.89
CA PRO A 143 -3.67 -44.77 19.88
C PRO A 143 -3.26 -45.36 21.24
N SER A 144 -4.25 -45.72 22.03
CA SER A 144 -4.08 -46.54 23.23
C SER A 144 -3.57 -47.91 22.83
N HIS A 145 -2.27 -48.15 23.00
CA HIS A 145 -1.75 -49.51 23.06
C HIS A 145 -2.00 -50.06 24.46
N ASP A 146 -2.94 -51.00 24.53
CA ASP A 146 -3.15 -51.89 25.67
C ASP A 146 -1.88 -52.67 25.97
N ILE A 147 -1.38 -52.56 27.20
CA ILE A 147 -0.52 -53.58 27.81
C ILE A 147 -1.12 -53.90 29.18
N THR A 148 -1.69 -55.10 29.27
CA THR A 148 -2.18 -55.75 30.48
C THR A 148 -1.07 -56.46 31.26
N SER A 149 -1.33 -56.66 32.57
CA SER A 149 -0.68 -57.53 33.59
C SER A 149 0.46 -56.87 34.41
N SER A 150 0.60 -57.01 35.75
CA SER A 150 -0.05 -57.85 36.78
C SER A 150 0.32 -57.39 38.23
N HIS A 151 -0.58 -57.66 39.19
CA HIS A 151 -0.45 -57.92 40.67
C HIS A 151 0.39 -57.07 41.69
N TYR A 152 -0.34 -56.33 42.57
CA TYR A 152 -0.33 -56.10 44.06
C TYR A 152 0.92 -56.33 44.99
N PRO A 153 0.96 -55.82 46.27
CA PRO A 153 0.21 -54.76 46.99
C PRO A 153 1.04 -53.76 47.88
N GLU A 154 0.36 -52.71 48.36
CA GLU A 154 0.50 -51.95 49.65
C GLU A 154 1.83 -51.28 50.11
N THR A 155 1.81 -49.94 50.28
CA THR A 155 1.77 -49.23 51.60
C THR A 155 1.83 -47.70 51.45
N CYS A 156 1.31 -47.00 52.46
CA CYS A 156 0.86 -45.60 52.45
C CYS A 156 1.90 -44.54 52.90
N ASN A 157 1.53 -43.28 52.60
CA ASN A 157 1.81 -42.01 53.30
C ASN A 157 3.05 -41.17 52.91
N SER A 158 2.80 -40.04 52.24
CA SER A 158 2.78 -38.74 52.93
C SER A 158 2.17 -37.65 52.05
N ASP A 159 1.42 -36.77 52.71
CA ASP A 159 0.55 -35.75 52.17
C ASP A 159 1.27 -34.71 51.29
N CYS A 160 0.80 -34.53 50.06
CA CYS A 160 0.98 -33.30 49.30
C CYS A 160 -0.37 -32.80 48.83
N VAL A 161 -0.71 -31.62 49.34
CA VAL A 161 -1.93 -30.86 49.10
C VAL A 161 -2.21 -30.73 47.60
N ASN A 162 -3.44 -31.10 47.28
CA ASN A 162 -4.03 -31.21 45.97
C ASN A 162 -4.14 -29.83 45.29
N THR A 163 -3.07 -29.36 44.65
CA THR A 163 -3.15 -28.25 43.70
C THR A 163 -3.82 -28.79 42.44
N ARG A 164 -5.13 -28.53 42.34
CA ARG A 164 -5.92 -28.60 41.10
C ARG A 164 -5.05 -28.14 39.93
N ILE A 165 -4.60 -29.10 39.12
CA ILE A 165 -4.13 -28.84 37.76
C ILE A 165 -5.37 -28.33 37.02
N LYS A 166 -5.61 -27.01 37.09
CA LYS A 166 -6.44 -26.32 36.11
C LYS A 166 -5.72 -26.56 34.80
N ASN A 167 -6.33 -27.41 33.96
CA ASN A 167 -6.00 -27.58 32.57
C ASN A 167 -5.52 -26.24 32.00
N LEU A 168 -4.21 -26.10 31.87
CA LEU A 168 -3.62 -25.03 31.10
C LEU A 168 -4.04 -25.38 29.68
N ASN A 169 -5.13 -24.75 29.21
CA ASN A 169 -5.48 -24.77 27.81
C ASN A 169 -4.31 -24.10 27.10
N THR A 170 -3.35 -24.92 26.66
CA THR A 170 -2.26 -24.48 25.80
C THR A 170 -2.92 -24.00 24.53
N TYR A 171 -3.06 -22.67 24.39
CA TYR A 171 -3.50 -22.07 23.15
C TYR A 171 -2.41 -22.31 22.11
N ALA A 172 -2.48 -23.45 21.43
CA ALA A 172 -1.74 -23.70 20.22
C ALA A 172 -2.31 -22.78 19.15
N ILE A 173 -1.63 -21.66 18.92
CA ILE A 173 -1.87 -20.82 17.76
C ILE A 173 -1.40 -21.65 16.56
N ASP A 174 -2.33 -22.23 15.80
CA ASP A 174 -1.99 -22.71 14.46
C ASP A 174 -1.76 -21.50 13.57
N VAL A 175 -0.50 -21.05 13.54
CA VAL A 175 0.02 -20.08 12.60
C VAL A 175 0.30 -20.81 11.28
N ASN A 176 -0.73 -21.40 10.68
CA ASN A 176 -0.73 -21.73 9.26
C ASN A 176 -1.19 -20.52 8.43
N SER A 177 -0.36 -19.48 8.50
CA SER A 177 0.21 -18.90 7.29
C SER A 177 1.64 -18.49 7.62
N ASP A 178 2.51 -19.50 7.51
CA ASP A 178 3.96 -19.45 7.41
C ASP A 178 4.73 -19.19 8.72
N LYS A 179 4.90 -20.29 9.49
CA LYS A 179 6.10 -20.72 10.23
C LYS A 179 7.06 -19.61 10.69
N TYR A 180 7.30 -19.53 12.00
CA TYR A 180 8.67 -19.74 12.53
C TYR A 180 8.82 -19.83 14.05
N MET A 181 9.84 -20.61 14.39
CA MET A 181 10.79 -20.57 15.51
C MET A 181 10.36 -21.10 16.88
N LEU A 182 10.71 -22.37 17.11
CA LEU A 182 11.02 -22.94 18.41
C LEU A 182 12.51 -22.64 18.67
N LEU A 183 12.82 -21.87 19.69
CA LEU A 183 14.16 -21.87 20.29
C LEU A 183 14.23 -23.10 21.19
N VAL A 184 15.14 -24.03 20.91
CA VAL A 184 16.04 -24.70 21.86
C VAL A 184 16.88 -25.75 21.11
N ASP A 185 18.19 -25.49 21.17
CA ASP A 185 19.37 -26.34 21.21
C ASP A 185 19.74 -27.35 20.09
N ASN A 186 20.97 -27.12 19.61
CA ASN A 186 21.91 -28.04 18.97
C ASN A 186 21.53 -28.62 17.60
N GLU A 187 21.67 -27.84 16.52
CA GLU A 187 21.82 -28.42 15.18
C GLU A 187 22.92 -27.77 14.32
N SER A 188 23.57 -28.67 13.58
CA SER A 188 24.80 -28.57 12.78
C SER A 188 24.75 -27.57 11.58
N PRO A 189 25.90 -27.28 10.91
CA PRO A 189 26.07 -26.18 9.95
C PRO A 189 25.24 -26.24 8.66
N SER A 190 24.44 -27.30 8.44
CA SER A 190 23.63 -27.50 7.22
C SER A 190 22.31 -26.70 7.22
N ALA A 191 21.91 -26.09 8.34
CA ALA A 191 20.68 -25.31 8.47
C ALA A 191 20.72 -23.90 7.83
N LEU A 192 21.84 -23.51 7.21
CA LEU A 192 22.00 -22.19 6.58
C LEU A 192 21.13 -22.00 5.32
N ILE A 193 20.75 -23.10 4.66
CA ILE A 193 20.04 -23.09 3.36
C ILE A 193 18.57 -22.68 3.50
N ASN A 194 17.92 -22.96 4.64
CA ASN A 194 16.51 -22.62 4.87
C ASN A 194 16.26 -21.14 5.20
N LYS A 195 17.31 -20.35 5.45
CA LYS A 195 17.20 -18.91 5.74
C LYS A 195 16.92 -18.08 4.48
N GLN A 196 17.10 -18.63 3.28
CA GLN A 196 16.84 -17.97 2.00
C GLN A 196 15.35 -17.93 1.59
N ILE A 197 14.53 -18.86 2.09
CA ILE A 197 13.15 -19.05 1.58
C ILE A 197 12.20 -17.93 2.04
N TYR A 198 12.46 -17.30 3.19
CA TYR A 198 11.58 -16.24 3.73
C TYR A 198 11.83 -14.86 3.17
N ASN A 199 12.95 -14.68 2.47
CA ASN A 199 13.27 -13.43 1.80
C ASN A 199 12.54 -13.31 0.43
N ILE A 200 12.20 -14.45 -0.20
CA ILE A 200 11.63 -14.48 -1.56
C ILE A 200 10.19 -13.95 -1.60
N LYS A 201 9.32 -14.34 -0.65
CA LYS A 201 7.91 -13.91 -0.60
C LYS A 201 7.76 -12.41 -0.38
N SER A 202 8.61 -11.83 0.47
CA SER A 202 8.69 -10.39 0.72
C SER A 202 9.20 -9.64 -0.50
N HIS A 203 10.30 -10.11 -1.10
CA HIS A 203 10.95 -9.48 -2.24
C HIS A 203 10.06 -9.41 -3.50
N VAL A 204 9.35 -10.49 -3.82
CA VAL A 204 8.42 -10.52 -4.97
C VAL A 204 7.21 -9.59 -4.75
N GLY A 205 6.68 -9.56 -3.52
CA GLY A 205 5.59 -8.64 -3.15
C GLY A 205 5.99 -7.18 -3.31
N PHE A 206 7.20 -6.82 -2.84
CA PHE A 206 7.75 -5.48 -3.02
C PHE A 206 7.99 -5.13 -4.49
N HIS A 207 8.58 -6.02 -5.29
CA HIS A 207 8.80 -5.76 -6.71
C HIS A 207 7.48 -5.55 -7.48
N THR A 208 6.46 -6.34 -7.16
CA THR A 208 5.09 -6.18 -7.70
C THR A 208 4.52 -4.82 -7.34
N PHE A 209 4.68 -4.43 -6.08
CA PHE A 209 4.19 -3.17 -5.56
C PHE A 209 4.81 -1.98 -6.33
N TYR A 210 6.14 -1.98 -6.51
CA TYR A 210 6.82 -0.92 -7.25
C TYR A 210 6.47 -0.90 -8.73
N THR A 211 6.49 -2.06 -9.41
CA THR A 211 6.19 -2.16 -10.85
C THR A 211 4.76 -1.72 -11.18
N ALA A 212 3.76 -2.11 -10.39
CA ALA A 212 2.38 -1.64 -10.54
C ALA A 212 2.26 -0.11 -10.48
N SER A 213 3.01 0.50 -9.55
CA SER A 213 2.94 1.93 -9.31
C SER A 213 3.55 2.73 -10.46
N PHE A 214 4.69 2.27 -10.97
CA PHE A 214 5.36 2.88 -12.12
C PHE A 214 4.50 2.73 -13.38
N LEU A 215 3.89 1.57 -13.58
CA LEU A 215 3.01 1.34 -14.72
C LEU A 215 1.76 2.23 -14.66
N SER A 216 1.19 2.42 -13.46
CA SER A 216 0.06 3.34 -13.29
C SER A 216 0.41 4.80 -13.60
N LEU A 217 1.61 5.24 -13.23
CA LEU A 217 2.14 6.54 -13.63
C LEU A 217 2.24 6.64 -15.16
N LEU A 218 2.84 5.64 -15.82
CA LEU A 218 3.03 5.62 -17.26
C LEU A 218 1.70 5.69 -18.03
N ILE A 219 0.70 4.93 -17.58
CA ILE A 219 -0.65 4.95 -18.16
C ILE A 219 -1.28 6.35 -18.03
N SER A 220 -1.16 6.96 -16.85
CA SER A 220 -1.71 8.29 -16.59
C SER A 220 -1.05 9.36 -17.45
N LEU A 221 0.28 9.28 -17.63
CA LEU A 221 1.05 10.16 -18.52
C LEU A 221 0.68 9.96 -19.99
N LEU A 222 0.59 8.71 -20.45
CA LEU A 222 0.18 8.38 -21.81
C LEU A 222 -1.20 8.98 -22.11
N GLY A 223 -2.14 8.84 -21.17
CA GLY A 223 -3.47 9.42 -21.36
C GLY A 223 -3.47 10.94 -21.38
N PHE A 224 -2.60 11.60 -20.62
CA PHE A 224 -2.43 13.06 -20.71
C PHE A 224 -1.94 13.47 -22.09
N PHE A 225 -0.94 12.78 -22.64
CA PHE A 225 -0.43 13.06 -23.98
C PHE A 225 -1.49 12.80 -25.06
N VAL A 226 -2.25 11.72 -24.94
CA VAL A 226 -3.35 11.40 -25.87
C VAL A 226 -4.39 12.51 -25.84
N ILE A 227 -4.91 12.87 -24.67
CA ILE A 227 -5.96 13.90 -24.55
C ILE A 227 -5.48 15.25 -25.05
N SER A 228 -4.28 15.68 -24.66
CA SER A 228 -3.72 16.98 -25.05
C SER A 228 -3.51 17.05 -26.56
N ASN A 229 -2.94 16.00 -27.17
CA ASN A 229 -2.78 15.94 -28.62
C ASN A 229 -4.12 15.84 -29.36
N ARG A 230 -5.09 15.09 -28.82
CA ARG A 230 -6.44 14.98 -29.39
C ARG A 230 -7.16 16.32 -29.41
N LEU A 231 -7.10 17.05 -28.31
CA LEU A 231 -7.65 18.40 -28.21
C LEU A 231 -7.05 19.31 -29.28
N VAL A 232 -5.72 19.44 -29.27
CA VAL A 232 -5.00 20.44 -30.07
C VAL A 232 -5.03 20.13 -31.57
N HIS A 233 -4.93 18.86 -31.97
CA HIS A 233 -4.82 18.49 -33.39
C HIS A 233 -6.13 18.10 -34.07
N PHE A 234 -7.14 17.66 -33.31
CA PHE A 234 -8.38 17.14 -33.90
C PHE A 234 -9.62 17.94 -33.49
N VAL A 235 -9.76 18.28 -32.22
CA VAL A 235 -11.00 18.86 -31.70
C VAL A 235 -11.08 20.36 -31.95
N LEU A 236 -10.03 21.12 -31.61
CA LEU A 236 -10.00 22.57 -31.84
C LEU A 236 -10.13 22.92 -33.34
N PRO A 237 -9.37 22.31 -34.27
CA PRO A 237 -9.47 22.63 -35.69
C PRO A 237 -10.86 22.31 -36.28
N LYS A 238 -11.49 21.21 -35.82
CA LYS A 238 -12.84 20.82 -36.29
C LYS A 238 -13.92 21.83 -35.94
N HIS A 239 -13.75 22.59 -34.86
CA HIS A 239 -14.69 23.63 -34.43
C HIS A 239 -14.24 25.04 -34.86
N GLY A 240 -13.20 25.16 -35.69
CA GLY A 240 -12.65 26.45 -36.11
C GLY A 240 -12.02 27.25 -34.97
N ILE A 241 -11.67 26.60 -33.86
CA ILE A 241 -11.00 27.24 -32.72
C ILE A 241 -9.49 27.17 -32.96
N GLU A 242 -8.83 28.32 -32.97
CA GLU A 242 -7.38 28.35 -33.09
C GLU A 242 -6.69 27.88 -31.80
N ARG A 243 -5.49 27.31 -31.95
CA ARG A 243 -4.68 26.86 -30.81
C ARG A 243 -4.17 28.07 -30.03
N CYS A 244 -4.22 28.02 -28.71
CA CYS A 244 -3.77 29.14 -27.88
C CYS A 244 -2.24 29.38 -27.92
N PHE A 245 -1.46 28.48 -28.51
CA PHE A 245 0.01 28.59 -28.59
C PHE A 245 0.48 29.92 -29.20
N ARG A 246 -0.12 30.35 -30.32
CA ARG A 246 0.28 31.60 -30.99
C ARG A 246 -0.11 32.83 -30.16
N TYR A 247 -1.28 32.80 -29.55
CA TYR A 247 -1.76 33.85 -28.66
C TYR A 247 -0.90 33.96 -27.39
N ASN A 248 -0.58 32.85 -26.73
CA ASN A 248 0.21 32.85 -25.50
C ASN A 248 1.67 33.31 -25.69
N LEU A 249 2.20 33.18 -26.92
CA LEU A 249 3.53 33.70 -27.27
C LEU A 249 3.58 35.23 -27.36
N THR A 250 2.47 35.91 -27.65
CA THR A 250 2.45 37.39 -27.70
C THR A 250 2.38 38.01 -26.31
N ILE A 251 1.88 37.26 -25.33
CA ILE A 251 1.77 37.70 -23.94
C ILE A 251 3.15 37.66 -23.27
N PRO A 252 3.62 38.74 -22.62
CA PRO A 252 4.90 38.72 -21.93
C PRO A 252 4.87 37.78 -20.71
N VAL A 253 6.02 37.16 -20.40
CA VAL A 253 6.12 36.08 -19.39
C VAL A 253 5.64 36.50 -18.00
N TYR A 254 5.83 37.76 -17.60
CA TYR A 254 5.40 38.26 -16.29
C TYR A 254 3.86 38.31 -16.14
N LEU A 255 3.11 38.34 -17.25
CA LEU A 255 1.64 38.24 -17.28
C LEU A 255 1.17 36.79 -17.38
N TRP A 256 1.81 35.90 -16.63
CA TRP A 256 1.55 34.45 -16.66
C TRP A 256 0.09 34.09 -16.33
N HIS A 257 -0.59 34.91 -15.52
CA HIS A 257 -1.99 34.71 -15.14
C HIS A 257 -2.96 34.86 -16.33
N ILE A 258 -2.55 35.47 -17.44
CA ILE A 258 -3.36 35.54 -18.66
C ILE A 258 -3.31 34.21 -19.41
N ARG A 259 -2.16 33.52 -19.35
CA ARG A 259 -1.91 32.24 -20.06
C ARG A 259 -2.71 31.06 -19.47
N GLN A 260 -3.45 31.28 -18.38
CA GLN A 260 -4.30 30.26 -17.75
C GLN A 260 -5.71 30.19 -18.35
N ASP A 261 -6.12 31.19 -19.13
CA ASP A 261 -7.49 31.38 -19.63
C ASP A 261 -7.73 30.66 -20.97
N ASN A 262 -7.35 29.38 -21.05
CA ASN A 262 -7.39 28.60 -22.29
C ASN A 262 -8.14 27.27 -22.11
N ILE A 263 -8.70 26.73 -23.20
CA ILE A 263 -9.40 25.43 -23.20
C ILE A 263 -8.43 24.30 -22.86
N GLU A 264 -7.20 24.40 -23.35
CA GLU A 264 -6.12 23.44 -23.12
C GLU A 264 -5.76 23.38 -21.64
N ALA A 265 -5.60 24.53 -20.97
CA ALA A 265 -5.31 24.60 -19.54
C ALA A 265 -6.44 24.00 -18.68
N ALA A 266 -7.68 24.38 -18.96
CA ALA A 266 -8.85 23.86 -18.24
C ALA A 266 -9.05 22.35 -18.45
N SER A 267 -8.82 21.86 -19.68
CA SER A 267 -8.92 20.42 -20.00
C SER A 267 -7.82 19.62 -19.32
N SER A 268 -6.58 20.14 -19.32
CA SER A 268 -5.46 19.53 -18.61
C SER A 268 -5.73 19.45 -17.11
N TRP A 269 -6.27 20.50 -16.50
CA TRP A 269 -6.65 20.47 -15.08
C TRP A 269 -7.70 19.38 -14.79
N CYS A 270 -8.74 19.26 -15.61
CA CYS A 270 -9.80 18.26 -15.42
C CYS A 270 -9.22 16.85 -15.42
N TYR A 271 -8.39 16.54 -16.42
CA TYR A 271 -7.78 15.22 -16.54
C TYR A 271 -6.79 14.93 -15.41
N ILE A 272 -5.87 15.86 -15.12
CA ILE A 272 -4.88 15.71 -14.05
C ILE A 272 -5.63 15.44 -12.75
N SER A 273 -6.55 16.31 -12.36
CA SER A 273 -7.32 16.16 -11.12
C SER A 273 -8.05 14.82 -11.05
N PHE A 274 -8.67 14.38 -12.16
CA PHE A 274 -9.38 13.11 -12.22
C PHE A 274 -8.45 11.91 -12.04
N GLN A 275 -7.28 11.90 -12.69
CA GLN A 275 -6.33 10.80 -12.53
C GLN A 275 -5.79 10.75 -11.11
N LEU A 276 -5.51 11.89 -10.49
CA LEU A 276 -4.96 11.97 -9.14
C LEU A 276 -5.91 11.45 -8.09
N VAL A 277 -7.18 11.89 -8.16
CA VAL A 277 -8.21 11.41 -7.25
C VAL A 277 -8.31 9.89 -7.29
N ASN A 278 -8.13 9.31 -8.48
CA ASN A 278 -8.26 7.88 -8.70
C ASN A 278 -7.00 7.06 -8.45
N GLN A 279 -5.84 7.67 -8.20
CA GLN A 279 -4.62 6.95 -7.82
C GLN A 279 -4.78 6.15 -6.52
N VAL A 280 -5.77 6.50 -5.70
CA VAL A 280 -6.15 5.75 -4.50
C VAL A 280 -6.51 4.29 -4.80
N TRP A 281 -7.16 4.01 -5.92
CA TRP A 281 -7.58 2.64 -6.26
C TRP A 281 -6.39 1.71 -6.54
N PRO A 282 -5.43 2.07 -7.41
CA PRO A 282 -4.18 1.35 -7.54
C PRO A 282 -3.43 1.19 -6.22
N ILE A 283 -3.34 2.23 -5.37
CA ILE A 283 -2.67 2.12 -4.05
C ILE A 283 -3.35 1.05 -3.19
N TRP A 284 -4.68 1.09 -3.11
CA TRP A 284 -5.45 0.14 -2.33
C TRP A 284 -5.32 -1.29 -2.86
N LEU A 285 -5.44 -1.49 -4.17
CA LEU A 285 -5.26 -2.80 -4.82
C LEU A 285 -3.85 -3.37 -4.59
N ARG A 286 -2.83 -2.51 -4.66
CA ARG A 286 -1.44 -2.85 -4.38
C ARG A 286 -1.23 -3.26 -2.92
N SER A 287 -1.91 -2.60 -1.98
CA SER A 287 -1.78 -2.91 -0.54
C SER A 287 -2.13 -4.36 -0.20
N SER A 288 -3.14 -4.90 -0.88
CA SER A 288 -3.57 -6.28 -0.68
C SER A 288 -2.47 -7.33 -0.99
N SER A 289 -1.43 -6.98 -1.77
CA SER A 289 -0.34 -7.90 -2.10
C SER A 289 0.72 -8.01 -0.99
N LEU A 290 0.76 -7.04 -0.06
CA LEU A 290 1.73 -6.99 1.04
C LEU A 290 1.04 -7.19 2.39
N ILE A 291 0.06 -6.34 2.72
CA ILE A 291 -0.67 -6.38 3.98
C ILE A 291 -2.13 -6.06 3.70
N PRO A 292 -3.07 -6.97 3.99
CA PRO A 292 -4.48 -6.70 3.76
C PRO A 292 -4.93 -5.56 4.68
N MET A 293 -5.31 -4.42 4.11
CA MET A 293 -5.86 -3.28 4.86
C MET A 293 -7.38 -3.38 4.97
N LYS A 294 -7.94 -2.88 6.08
CA LYS A 294 -9.39 -2.66 6.23
C LYS A 294 -9.82 -1.60 5.22
N THR A 295 -11.05 -1.76 4.73
CA THR A 295 -11.65 -0.79 3.80
C THR A 295 -11.89 0.54 4.51
N ASN A 296 -11.32 1.61 3.98
CA ASN A 296 -11.48 2.95 4.52
C ASN A 296 -12.67 3.65 3.85
N ILE A 297 -13.80 3.68 4.55
CA ILE A 297 -15.06 4.23 4.03
C ILE A 297 -14.92 5.72 3.72
N LEU A 298 -14.22 6.49 4.56
CA LEU A 298 -14.03 7.93 4.36
C LEU A 298 -13.25 8.21 3.08
N LEU A 299 -12.22 7.42 2.80
CA LEU A 299 -11.43 7.53 1.58
C LEU A 299 -12.25 7.20 0.32
N ILE A 300 -13.15 6.22 0.39
CA ILE A 300 -14.07 5.87 -0.69
C ILE A 300 -15.09 6.99 -0.93
N ILE A 301 -15.71 7.52 0.13
CA ILE A 301 -16.68 8.63 0.04
C ILE A 301 -16.00 9.86 -0.58
N TRP A 302 -14.80 10.20 -0.12
CA TRP A 302 -14.02 11.30 -0.68
C TRP A 302 -13.73 11.08 -2.18
N ASN A 303 -13.27 9.88 -2.57
CA ASN A 303 -12.97 9.58 -3.96
C ASN A 303 -14.21 9.71 -4.86
N ILE A 304 -15.36 9.19 -4.45
CA ILE A 304 -16.62 9.30 -5.18
C ILE A 304 -17.05 10.77 -5.31
N THR A 305 -16.98 11.52 -4.21
CA THR A 305 -17.37 12.93 -4.17
C THR A 305 -16.50 13.77 -5.11
N MET A 306 -15.19 13.57 -5.09
CA MET A 306 -14.26 14.32 -5.95
C MET A 306 -14.40 13.95 -7.43
N ASN A 307 -14.60 12.67 -7.75
CA ASN A 307 -14.89 12.26 -9.12
C ASN A 307 -16.17 12.90 -9.64
N PHE A 308 -17.24 12.88 -8.84
CA PHE A 308 -18.50 13.53 -9.19
C PHE A 308 -18.31 15.03 -9.41
N PHE A 309 -17.57 15.71 -8.52
CA PHE A 309 -17.27 17.14 -8.64
C PHE A 309 -16.51 17.47 -9.93
N ILE A 310 -15.45 16.72 -10.26
CA ILE A 310 -14.65 16.97 -11.47
C ILE A 310 -15.48 16.72 -12.73
N LEU A 311 -16.26 15.63 -12.76
CA LEU A 311 -17.16 15.35 -13.88
C LEU A 311 -18.24 16.43 -14.01
N PHE A 312 -18.79 16.91 -12.89
CA PHE A 312 -19.71 18.04 -12.88
C PHE A 312 -19.05 19.29 -13.50
N CYS A 313 -17.82 19.63 -13.13
CA CYS A 313 -17.08 20.77 -13.70
C CYS A 313 -16.88 20.67 -15.23
N ILE A 314 -16.65 19.47 -15.77
CA ILE A 314 -16.54 19.25 -17.22
C ILE A 314 -17.86 19.59 -17.93
N TRP A 315 -18.98 19.18 -17.34
CA TRP A 315 -20.30 19.27 -17.96
C TRP A 315 -21.02 20.61 -17.73
N MET A 316 -20.66 21.32 -16.66
CA MET A 316 -21.27 22.58 -16.27
C MET A 316 -21.27 23.63 -17.40
N GLU A 317 -22.30 24.47 -17.38
CA GLU A 317 -22.39 25.70 -18.17
C GLU A 317 -21.62 26.85 -17.48
N PRO A 318 -21.43 28.00 -18.14
CA PRO A 318 -20.78 29.15 -17.50
C PRO A 318 -21.44 29.53 -16.19
N SER A 319 -20.66 29.45 -15.12
CA SER A 319 -21.12 29.69 -13.75
C SER A 319 -20.02 30.32 -12.93
N ARG A 320 -20.39 30.91 -11.78
CA ARG A 320 -19.43 31.50 -10.85
C ARG A 320 -18.37 30.51 -10.39
N LEU A 321 -18.76 29.27 -10.12
CA LEU A 321 -17.83 28.20 -9.73
C LEU A 321 -16.85 27.85 -10.86
N GLY A 322 -17.36 27.77 -12.09
CA GLY A 322 -16.53 27.53 -13.28
C GLY A 322 -15.50 28.63 -13.46
N CYS A 323 -15.91 29.88 -13.32
CA CYS A 323 -15.00 31.03 -13.44
C CYS A 323 -13.96 31.11 -12.32
N ILE A 324 -14.28 30.74 -11.07
CA ILE A 324 -13.29 30.65 -10.00
C ILE A 324 -12.18 29.65 -10.35
N LEU A 325 -12.54 28.50 -10.93
CA LEU A 325 -11.60 27.48 -11.38
C LEU A 325 -11.06 27.71 -12.80
N ARG A 326 -11.53 28.77 -13.50
CA ARG A 326 -11.27 29.07 -14.91
C ARG A 326 -11.60 27.90 -15.85
N ILE A 327 -12.74 27.26 -15.67
CA ILE A 327 -13.26 26.17 -16.52
C ILE A 327 -14.65 26.56 -17.00
N ASN A 328 -14.91 26.38 -18.31
CA ASN A 328 -16.20 26.73 -18.91
C ASN A 328 -16.64 28.16 -18.56
N CYS A 329 -15.71 29.11 -18.50
CA CYS A 329 -15.96 30.48 -18.10
C CYS A 329 -16.00 31.41 -19.32
N ASP A 330 -16.75 32.49 -19.19
CA ASP A 330 -16.85 33.61 -20.12
C ASP A 330 -16.57 34.94 -19.39
N ASP A 331 -16.20 35.96 -20.15
CA ASP A 331 -15.88 37.28 -19.59
C ASP A 331 -17.07 37.92 -18.85
N GLN A 332 -18.30 37.71 -19.33
CA GLN A 332 -19.51 38.26 -18.69
C GLN A 332 -19.71 37.68 -17.28
N THR A 333 -19.64 36.35 -17.12
CA THR A 333 -19.79 35.72 -15.81
C THR A 333 -18.58 36.00 -14.93
N SER A 334 -17.37 36.08 -15.50
CA SER A 334 -16.15 36.43 -14.75
C SER A 334 -16.26 37.80 -14.08
N ARG A 335 -16.74 38.82 -14.81
CA ARG A 335 -16.95 40.18 -14.26
C ARG A 335 -18.08 40.28 -13.25
N SER A 336 -18.98 39.29 -13.20
CA SER A 336 -20.06 39.22 -12.21
C SER A 336 -19.61 38.66 -10.85
N LEU A 337 -18.36 38.24 -10.71
CA LEU A 337 -17.81 37.72 -9.47
C LEU A 337 -17.61 38.85 -8.45
N PRO A 338 -17.97 38.64 -7.16
CA PRO A 338 -17.76 39.64 -6.12
C PRO A 338 -16.26 39.82 -5.85
N ASP A 339 -15.80 41.08 -5.81
CA ASP A 339 -14.39 41.50 -5.65
C ASP A 339 -13.69 40.96 -4.38
N ASN A 340 -14.46 40.50 -3.40
CA ASN A 340 -13.96 40.23 -2.05
C ASN A 340 -13.32 38.85 -1.86
N TRP A 341 -13.51 37.88 -2.76
CA TRP A 341 -13.16 36.49 -2.42
C TRP A 341 -11.77 36.06 -2.87
N ILE A 342 -11.21 36.60 -3.96
CA ILE A 342 -9.82 36.36 -4.43
C ILE A 342 -9.53 37.34 -5.59
N LYS A 343 -8.51 38.21 -5.47
CA LYS A 343 -8.07 39.13 -6.56
C LYS A 343 -7.55 38.43 -7.85
N LEU A 344 -7.55 37.09 -7.91
CA LEU A 344 -7.36 36.35 -9.18
C LEU A 344 -8.61 36.37 -10.09
N SER A 345 -9.72 36.97 -9.63
CA SER A 345 -10.92 37.26 -10.45
C SER A 345 -10.71 38.47 -11.37
N SER A 346 -9.54 38.57 -12.00
CA SER A 346 -9.36 39.50 -13.12
C SER A 346 -10.34 39.13 -14.24
N PRO A 347 -10.74 40.07 -15.11
CA PRO A 347 -11.54 39.74 -16.28
C PRO A 347 -10.91 38.60 -17.09
N PHE A 348 -11.73 37.90 -17.85
CA PHE A 348 -11.28 36.73 -18.60
C PHE A 348 -10.53 37.20 -19.86
N TYR A 349 -9.27 36.80 -20.01
CA TYR A 349 -8.39 37.34 -21.05
C TYR A 349 -8.06 36.32 -22.16
N GLY A 350 -8.74 35.18 -22.23
CA GLY A 350 -8.48 34.18 -23.27
C GLY A 350 -8.74 34.70 -24.69
N GLN A 351 -8.17 34.03 -25.70
CA GLN A 351 -8.20 34.45 -27.12
C GLN A 351 -9.61 34.79 -27.68
N TYR A 352 -10.66 34.16 -27.14
CA TYR A 352 -12.07 34.39 -27.53
C TYR A 352 -12.93 34.93 -26.39
N ASN A 353 -12.32 35.48 -25.33
CA ASN A 353 -12.97 35.92 -24.10
C ASN A 353 -13.82 34.83 -23.40
N ASN A 354 -13.59 33.56 -23.74
CA ASN A 354 -14.18 32.40 -23.09
C ASN A 354 -13.28 31.17 -23.25
N ASN A 355 -13.52 30.14 -22.42
CA ASN A 355 -12.95 28.81 -22.59
C ASN A 355 -14.00 27.69 -22.46
N ILE A 356 -15.17 27.92 -23.06
CA ILE A 356 -16.29 26.98 -23.00
C ILE A 356 -15.96 25.74 -23.84
N PHE A 357 -16.07 24.56 -23.23
CA PHE A 357 -15.83 23.31 -23.91
C PHE A 357 -16.92 23.04 -24.96
N PRO A 358 -16.54 22.72 -26.21
CA PRO A 358 -17.48 22.19 -27.19
C PRO A 358 -18.17 20.95 -26.64
N LYS A 359 -19.48 20.77 -26.92
CA LYS A 359 -20.24 19.60 -26.43
C LYS A 359 -19.58 18.27 -26.78
N PHE A 360 -19.02 18.18 -27.99
CA PHE A 360 -18.27 17.00 -28.43
C PHE A 360 -17.04 16.74 -27.56
N TRP A 361 -16.31 17.80 -27.17
CA TRP A 361 -15.14 17.69 -26.31
C TRP A 361 -15.52 17.25 -24.89
N LYS A 362 -16.62 17.75 -24.33
CA LYS A 362 -17.10 17.33 -23.00
C LYS A 362 -17.30 15.80 -22.93
N ILE A 363 -17.88 15.21 -23.98
CA ILE A 363 -18.09 13.76 -24.10
C ILE A 363 -16.74 13.03 -24.24
N GLU A 364 -15.89 13.47 -25.17
CA GLU A 364 -14.60 12.81 -25.43
C GLU A 364 -13.66 12.89 -24.22
N LEU A 365 -13.57 14.04 -23.55
CA LEU A 365 -12.77 14.21 -22.34
C LEU A 365 -13.25 13.31 -21.20
N THR A 366 -14.57 13.23 -20.99
CA THR A 366 -15.17 12.34 -19.98
C THR A 366 -14.84 10.88 -20.29
N PHE A 367 -14.99 10.47 -21.55
CA PHE A 367 -14.65 9.12 -22.01
C PHE A 367 -13.18 8.78 -21.73
N TRP A 368 -12.23 9.64 -22.12
CA TRP A 368 -10.81 9.37 -21.90
C TRP A 368 -10.44 9.32 -20.41
N CYS A 369 -11.02 10.20 -19.58
CA CYS A 369 -10.81 10.17 -18.13
C CYS A 369 -11.18 8.81 -17.55
N VAL A 370 -12.38 8.30 -17.87
CA VAL A 370 -12.88 7.02 -17.39
C VAL A 370 -12.12 5.85 -18.02
N PHE A 371 -11.76 5.92 -19.31
CA PHE A 371 -10.99 4.89 -19.99
C PHE A 371 -9.63 4.65 -19.32
N PHE A 372 -8.86 5.71 -19.07
CA PHE A 372 -7.54 5.59 -18.43
C PHE A 372 -7.64 5.17 -16.96
N LEU A 373 -8.72 5.53 -16.26
CA LEU A 373 -9.02 4.98 -14.94
C LEU A 373 -9.23 3.46 -15.01
N MET A 374 -10.12 2.99 -15.90
CA MET A 374 -10.41 1.57 -16.04
C MET A 374 -9.17 0.78 -16.47
N LEU A 375 -8.37 1.33 -17.38
CA LEU A 375 -7.11 0.73 -17.81
C LEU A 375 -6.13 0.57 -16.63
N ASN A 376 -5.98 1.60 -15.80
CA ASN A 376 -5.17 1.55 -14.58
C ASN A 376 -5.62 0.45 -13.61
N VAL A 377 -6.94 0.33 -13.39
CA VAL A 377 -7.52 -0.68 -12.49
C VAL A 377 -7.34 -2.09 -13.06
N ILE A 378 -7.64 -2.31 -14.34
CA ILE A 378 -7.52 -3.62 -15.01
C ILE A 378 -6.07 -4.09 -14.98
N ILE A 379 -5.11 -3.23 -15.30
CA ILE A 379 -3.68 -3.58 -15.29
C ILE A 379 -3.21 -3.90 -13.87
N SER A 380 -3.65 -3.13 -12.88
CA SER A 380 -3.33 -3.40 -11.47
C SER A 380 -3.88 -4.76 -11.01
N ILE A 381 -5.08 -5.13 -11.44
CA ILE A 381 -5.69 -6.44 -11.17
C ILE A 381 -4.97 -7.55 -11.93
N ALA A 382 -4.63 -7.35 -13.21
CA ALA A 382 -3.94 -8.33 -14.03
C ALA A 382 -2.56 -8.67 -13.46
N LEU A 383 -1.78 -7.64 -13.08
CA LEU A 383 -0.46 -7.84 -12.47
C LEU A 383 -0.57 -8.62 -11.17
N ARG A 384 -1.58 -8.33 -10.35
CA ARG A 384 -1.89 -9.10 -9.14
C ARG A 384 -2.12 -10.57 -9.49
N THR A 385 -3.02 -10.86 -10.42
CA THR A 385 -3.40 -12.24 -10.79
C THR A 385 -2.26 -13.04 -11.39
N VAL A 386 -1.48 -12.46 -12.31
CA VAL A 386 -0.35 -13.13 -12.97
C VAL A 386 0.68 -13.58 -11.92
N ILE A 387 0.99 -12.72 -10.95
CA ILE A 387 2.02 -13.00 -9.95
C ILE A 387 1.54 -14.03 -8.92
N PHE A 388 0.27 -13.98 -8.52
CA PHE A 388 -0.29 -15.06 -7.69
C PHE A 388 -0.33 -16.40 -8.43
N LYS A 389 -0.55 -16.40 -9.75
CA LYS A 389 -0.58 -17.63 -10.56
C LYS A 389 0.80 -18.26 -10.78
N PHE A 390 1.86 -17.45 -10.93
CA PHE A 390 3.25 -17.96 -10.98
C PHE A 390 3.67 -18.61 -9.65
N ARG A 391 3.06 -18.22 -8.53
CA ARG A 391 3.34 -18.77 -7.20
C ARG A 391 2.90 -20.22 -7.02
N ASP A 392 1.80 -20.63 -7.65
CA ASP A 392 1.30 -22.02 -7.57
C ASP A 392 2.18 -22.98 -8.38
N PHE A 393 2.94 -22.47 -9.36
CA PHE A 393 3.88 -23.27 -10.16
C PHE A 393 5.22 -23.54 -9.46
N GLU A 394 5.70 -22.65 -8.58
CA GLU A 394 6.92 -22.90 -7.81
C GLU A 394 6.71 -23.84 -6.61
N GLN A 395 5.48 -24.00 -6.11
CA GLN A 395 5.20 -24.96 -5.02
C GLN A 395 5.12 -26.42 -5.47
N ILE A 396 5.16 -26.72 -6.78
CA ILE A 396 5.16 -28.08 -7.30
C ILE A 396 6.54 -28.42 -7.89
N LYS A 397 7.48 -28.76 -7.00
CA LYS A 397 8.48 -29.84 -7.14
C LYS A 397 9.61 -29.67 -6.10
N ALA A 398 9.38 -30.20 -4.90
CA ALA A 398 10.46 -30.85 -4.17
C ALA A 398 10.15 -32.35 -4.19
N PRO A 399 10.90 -33.19 -4.93
CA PRO A 399 10.72 -34.63 -4.84
C PRO A 399 11.08 -35.08 -3.42
N ASN A 400 10.15 -35.79 -2.75
CA ASN A 400 10.37 -36.37 -1.43
C ASN A 400 11.64 -37.24 -1.44
N PRO A 401 12.66 -36.94 -0.62
CA PRO A 401 13.80 -37.82 -0.42
C PRO A 401 13.41 -38.89 0.61
N SER A 402 12.47 -39.76 0.28
CA SER A 402 12.13 -40.90 1.14
C SER A 402 11.72 -42.16 0.37
N LYS A 403 12.05 -42.25 -0.92
CA LYS A 403 11.89 -43.48 -1.71
C LYS A 403 13.14 -43.75 -2.55
N THR A 404 14.30 -43.81 -1.89
CA THR A 404 15.51 -44.36 -2.52
C THR A 404 16.37 -45.13 -1.53
N THR A 405 15.77 -45.96 -0.70
CA THR A 405 16.52 -46.99 0.05
C THR A 405 15.59 -48.11 0.47
N SER A 406 15.29 -49.00 -0.47
CA SER A 406 14.93 -50.39 -0.19
C SER A 406 15.05 -51.13 -1.50
N ASN A 407 16.27 -51.61 -1.79
CA ASN A 407 16.59 -52.76 -2.65
C ASN A 407 18.10 -52.80 -2.83
N ARG A 408 18.83 -53.07 -1.74
CA ARG A 408 20.21 -53.55 -1.82
C ARG A 408 20.61 -54.26 -0.53
N THR A 409 20.11 -55.47 -0.36
CA THR A 409 20.71 -56.46 0.55
C THR A 409 20.21 -57.83 0.15
N GLU A 410 20.80 -58.39 -0.90
CA GLU A 410 20.86 -59.83 -1.19
C GLU A 410 21.82 -60.03 -2.36
N SER A 411 23.11 -60.22 -2.06
CA SER A 411 24.06 -61.07 -2.81
C SER A 411 25.50 -60.71 -2.43
N SER A 412 25.99 -61.24 -1.30
CA SER A 412 27.43 -61.46 -1.13
C SER A 412 27.66 -62.52 -0.06
N LEU A 413 27.45 -63.76 -0.45
CA LEU A 413 27.99 -64.95 0.20
C LEU A 413 28.20 -66.00 -0.90
N ASN A 414 29.34 -66.69 -0.83
CA ASN A 414 29.98 -67.62 -1.77
C ASN A 414 31.03 -66.92 -2.66
N GLU A 415 32.29 -66.80 -2.21
CA GLU A 415 33.34 -67.83 -2.16
C GLU A 415 33.75 -68.38 -3.55
N ASN A 416 34.93 -67.91 -3.98
CA ASN A 416 36.08 -68.67 -4.50
C ASN A 416 35.85 -70.09 -5.06
N VAL A 417 36.07 -70.25 -6.37
CA VAL A 417 36.93 -71.24 -7.07
C VAL A 417 37.12 -70.63 -8.47
N GLY A 418 38.26 -70.45 -9.13
CA GLY A 418 39.57 -71.08 -9.14
C GLY A 418 39.98 -71.15 -10.62
N THR A 419 41.23 -70.76 -10.91
CA THR A 419 41.99 -70.82 -12.20
C THR A 419 41.50 -70.01 -13.39
#